data_AF-A0A4D6YIH9-F1
#
_entry.id   AF-A0A4D6YIH9-F1
#
_cell.length_a   1.000
_cell.length_b   1.000
_cell.length_c   1.000
_cell.angle_alpha   90.00
_cell.angle_beta   90.00
_cell.angle_gamma   90.00
#
_symmetry.space_group_name_H-M   'P 1'
#
loop_
_entity.id
_entity.type
_entity.pdbx_description
1 polymer ?
#
loop_
_entity_poly.entity_id
_entity_poly.type
_entity_poly.pdbx_seq_one_letter_code
_entity_poly.pdbx_strand_id
1 'polypeptide(L)' 'MEKKNWKTTKKKPVKNIDLWFRVNSALKNHFVTWFWIKGHMGHVENERCDIIARQSAKNPSMKDDYYENTQL' A
#
# COMPACT_ATOMS: atom_id res chain seq x y z
N MET A 1 -7.98 -13.87 -2.91
CA MET A 1 -8.96 -12.90 -2.36
C MET A 1 -10.02 -12.64 -3.43
N GLU A 2 -11.08 -13.45 -3.54
CA GLU A 2 -11.95 -13.41 -4.74
C GLU A 2 -13.44 -13.62 -4.44
N LYS A 3 -14.05 -12.81 -3.55
CA LYS A 3 -15.53 -12.84 -3.42
C LYS A 3 -16.25 -11.50 -3.29
N LYS A 4 -15.57 -10.36 -3.42
CA LYS A 4 -16.26 -9.07 -3.62
C LYS A 4 -15.63 -8.41 -4.84
N ASN A 5 -16.46 -7.96 -5.78
CA ASN A 5 -16.10 -7.28 -7.03
C ASN A 5 -15.36 -5.94 -6.83
N TRP A 6 -14.40 -5.87 -5.91
CA TRP A 6 -13.68 -4.67 -5.47
C TRP A 6 -14.59 -3.45 -5.34
N LYS A 7 -15.76 -3.68 -4.72
CA LYS A 7 -16.79 -2.69 -4.47
C LYS A 7 -17.13 -2.66 -2.99
N THR A 8 -17.33 -1.45 -2.49
CA THR A 8 -17.87 -1.19 -1.15
C THR A 8 -19.34 -1.57 -1.08
N THR A 9 -19.91 -1.59 0.13
CA THR A 9 -21.37 -1.77 0.33
C THR A 9 -22.20 -0.71 -0.40
N LYS A 10 -21.63 0.48 -0.63
CA LYS A 10 -22.22 1.57 -1.43
C LYS A 10 -22.02 1.41 -2.94
N LYS A 11 -21.58 0.25 -3.42
CA LYS A 11 -21.28 -0.07 -4.84
C LYS A 11 -20.19 0.78 -5.50
N LYS A 12 -19.51 1.65 -4.76
CA LYS A 12 -18.32 2.39 -5.23
C LYS A 12 -17.08 1.50 -5.22
N PRO A 13 -16.08 1.74 -6.08
CA PRO A 13 -14.77 1.09 -5.98
C PRO A 13 -14.20 1.20 -4.56
N VAL A 14 -13.44 0.19 -4.12
CA VAL A 14 -12.70 0.29 -2.86
C VAL A 14 -11.61 1.36 -3.00
N LYS A 15 -11.29 2.06 -1.91
CA LYS A 15 -10.19 3.03 -1.91
C LYS A 15 -8.85 2.34 -2.24
N ASN A 16 -8.01 3.00 -3.02
CA ASN A 16 -6.68 2.52 -3.45
C ASN A 16 -6.73 1.18 -4.21
N ILE A 17 -7.78 0.97 -5.02
CA ILE A 17 -8.01 -0.28 -5.75
C ILE A 17 -6.85 -0.64 -6.69
N ASP A 18 -6.21 0.37 -7.30
CA ASP A 18 -5.03 0.25 -8.15
C ASP A 18 -3.84 -0.37 -7.40
N LEU A 19 -3.54 0.13 -6.19
CA LEU A 19 -2.47 -0.39 -5.34
C LEU A 19 -2.78 -1.81 -4.87
N TRP A 20 -4.03 -2.09 -4.49
CA TRP A 20 -4.44 -3.42 -4.07
C TRP A 20 -4.35 -4.46 -5.18
N PHE A 21 -4.70 -4.11 -6.42
CA PHE A 21 -4.51 -5.00 -7.56
C PHE A 21 -3.03 -5.32 -7.78
N ARG A 22 -2.15 -4.33 -7.68
CA ARG A 22 -0.70 -4.51 -7.82
C ARG A 22 -0.14 -5.43 -6.73
N VAL A 23 -0.51 -5.21 -5.47
CA VAL A 23 -0.11 -6.07 -4.35
C VAL A 23 -0.63 -7.49 -4.55
N ASN A 24 -1.92 -7.67 -4.84
CA ASN A 24 -2.51 -8.99 -5.05
C ASN A 24 -1.84 -9.73 -6.21
N SER A 25 -1.45 -9.03 -7.28
CA SER A 25 -0.69 -9.62 -8.39
C SER A 25 0.69 -10.10 -7.94
N ALA A 26 1.43 -9.27 -7.21
CA ALA A 26 2.75 -9.63 -6.69
C ALA A 26 2.70 -10.82 -5.72
N LEU A 27 1.69 -10.88 -4.86
CA LEU A 27 1.54 -11.95 -3.86
C LEU A 27 1.27 -13.33 -4.47
N LYS A 28 0.73 -13.43 -5.68
CA LYS A 28 0.41 -14.72 -6.32
C LYS A 28 1.64 -15.64 -6.47
N ASN A 29 2.84 -15.06 -6.54
CA ASN A 29 4.07 -15.78 -6.78
C ASN A 29 4.86 -16.12 -5.50
N HIS A 30 4.36 -15.73 -4.32
CA HIS A 30 5.11 -15.80 -3.08
C HIS A 30 4.28 -16.33 -1.91
N PHE A 31 4.86 -17.19 -1.10
CA PHE A 31 4.33 -17.51 0.23
C PHE A 31 4.77 -16.44 1.22
N VAL A 32 3.88 -15.51 1.53
CA VAL A 32 4.19 -14.36 2.41
C VAL A 32 3.60 -14.59 3.80
N THR A 33 4.46 -14.51 4.82
CA THR A 33 4.05 -14.46 6.23
C THR A 33 4.08 -13.01 6.70
N TRP A 34 2.96 -12.53 7.24
CA TRP A 34 2.82 -11.17 7.71
C TRP A 34 3.09 -11.10 9.22
N PHE A 35 3.98 -10.20 9.62
CA PHE A 35 4.27 -9.90 11.02
C PHE A 35 3.86 -8.47 11.32
N TRP A 36 2.82 -8.33 12.15
CA TRP A 36 2.33 -7.02 12.58
C TRP A 36 3.06 -6.62 13.86
N ILE A 37 3.87 -5.58 13.78
CA ILE A 37 4.62 -5.05 14.93
C ILE A 37 3.91 -3.86 15.54
N LYS A 38 4.04 -3.69 16.86
CA LYS A 38 3.44 -2.58 17.61
C LYS A 38 4.34 -1.35 17.52
N GLY A 39 4.15 -0.56 16.47
CA GLY A 39 4.99 0.61 16.17
C GLY A 39 6.36 0.21 15.62
N HIS A 40 7.13 1.18 15.14
CA HIS A 40 8.43 0.94 14.51
C HIS A 40 9.58 0.73 15.52
N MET A 41 9.33 0.94 16.81
CA MET A 41 10.38 0.97 17.83
C MET A 41 10.91 -0.43 18.14
N GLY A 42 12.23 -0.62 18.01
CA GLY A 42 12.90 -1.87 18.37
C GLY A 42 13.10 -2.86 17.21
N HIS A 43 12.71 -2.46 15.99
CA HIS A 43 13.05 -3.20 14.76
C HIS A 43 13.85 -2.27 13.84
N VAL A 44 15.18 -2.43 13.86
CA VAL A 44 16.13 -1.56 13.14
C VAL A 44 15.78 -1.43 11.65
N GLU A 45 15.31 -2.51 11.04
CA GLU A 45 14.88 -2.54 9.64
C GLU A 45 13.64 -1.69 9.40
N ASN A 46 12.66 -1.73 10.31
CA ASN A 46 11.45 -0.93 10.21
C ASN A 46 11.74 0.55 10.49
N GLU A 47 12.63 0.87 11.44
CA GLU A 47 13.10 2.24 11.69
C GLU A 47 13.82 2.80 10.45
N ARG A 48 14.65 1.99 9.80
CA ARG A 48 15.31 2.37 8.54
C ARG A 48 14.29 2.65 7.42
N CYS A 49 13.28 1.79 7.26
CA CYS A 49 12.21 2.01 6.28
C CYS A 49 11.45 3.32 6.55
N ASP A 50 11.17 3.64 7.82
CA ASP A 50 10.53 4.89 8.22
C ASP A 50 11.40 6.13 7.92
N ILE A 51 12.71 6.08 8.19
CA ILE A 51 13.64 7.15 7.84
C ILE A 51 13.65 7.38 6.32
N ILE A 52 13.77 6.32 5.52
CA ILE A 52 13.78 6.41 4.06
C ILE A 52 12.46 7.02 3.56
N ALA A 53 11.32 6.53 4.06
CA ALA A 53 10.01 7.05 3.68
C ALA A 53 9.88 8.56 3.96
N ARG A 54 10.32 9.03 5.13
CA ARG A 54 10.31 10.45 5.49
C ARG A 54 11.26 11.29 4.63
N GLN A 55 12.44 10.77 4.31
CA GLN A 55 13.40 11.47 3.45
C GLN A 55 12.86 11.59 2.03
N SER A 56 12.29 10.53 1.46
CA SER A 56 11.67 10.56 0.14
C SER A 56 10.48 11.51 0.08
N ALA A 57 9.66 11.57 1.14
CA ALA A 57 8.54 12.52 1.21
C ALA A 57 8.98 13.99 1.22
N LYS A 58 10.18 14.30 1.73
CA LYS A 58 10.75 15.66 1.70
C LYS A 58 11.24 16.08 0.32
N ASN A 59 11.57 15.13 -0.55
CA ASN A 59 12.06 15.38 -1.91
C ASN A 59 11.40 14.43 -2.92
N PRO A 60 10.11 14.63 -3.22
CA PRO A 60 9.36 13.73 -4.09
C PRO A 60 9.86 13.84 -5.54
N SER A 61 10.18 12.70 -6.15
CA SER A 61 10.63 12.61 -7.55
C SER A 61 9.62 11.92 -8.48
N MET A 62 8.54 11.37 -7.92
CA MET A 62 7.51 10.64 -8.66
C MET A 62 6.13 11.16 -8.28
N LYS A 63 5.21 11.10 -9.23
CA LYS A 63 3.79 11.43 -9.03
C LYS A 63 2.99 10.18 -8.70
N ASP A 64 1.95 10.35 -7.91
CA ASP A 64 0.95 9.30 -7.69
C ASP A 64 -0.20 9.54 -8.69
N ASP A 65 -0.02 9.10 -9.93
CA ASP A 65 -0.93 9.42 -11.03
C ASP A 65 -2.37 8.95 -10.76
N TYR A 66 -2.56 7.81 -10.11
CA TYR A 66 -3.90 7.33 -9.79
C TYR A 66 -4.56 8.22 -8.74
N TYR A 67 -3.83 8.60 -7.69
CA TYR A 67 -4.35 9.52 -6.68
C TYR A 67 -4.63 10.92 -7.25
N GLU A 68 -3.69 11.48 -8.01
CA GLU A 68 -3.76 12.84 -8.55
C GLU A 68 -4.89 13.01 -9.58
N ASN A 69 -5.12 12.01 -10.44
CA ASN A 69 -6.10 12.11 -11.51
C ASN A 69 -7.51 11.66 -11.12
N THR A 70 -7.66 10.85 -10.08
CA THR A 70 -8.95 10.20 -9.79
C THR A 70 -9.81 10.96 -8.80
N GLN A 71 -9.27 11.93 -8.02
CA GLN A 71 -9.99 12.82 -7.07
C GLN A 71 -11.38 12.31 -6.61
N LEU A 72 -11.41 11.10 -6.02
CA LEU A 72 -12.61 10.47 -5.46
C LEU A 72 -12.65 10.59 -3.94
#